data_AF-A0ABD5UW50-F1
#
_entry.id   AF-A0ABD5UW50-F1
#
_cell.length_a   1.000
_cell.length_b   1.000
_cell.length_c   1.000
_cell.angle_alpha   90.00
_cell.angle_beta   90.00
_cell.angle_gamma   90.00
#
_symmetry.space_group_name_H-M   'P 1'
#
loop_
_entity.id
_entity.type
_entity.pdbx_description
1 polymer ?
#
loop_
_entity_poly.entity_id
_entity_poly.type
_entity_poly.pdbx_seq_one_letter_code
_entity_poly.pdbx_strand_id
1 'polypeptide(L)'
;MTDVDDALADRTVGFEAAFAYALSPDMRRLIVVFLFGWLLLPVGLAVFFSPEFLVGFSGTIREATGMVIGLVVVVIAGALLFGGLIGALFKTIADANRYAKET
;
A
#
# COMPACT_ATOMS: atom_id res chain seq x y z
N MET A 1 -12.95 -22.16 -33.01
CA MET A 1 -12.29 -21.89 -31.71
C MET A 1 -12.20 -20.39 -31.64
N THR A 2 -13.09 -19.74 -30.89
CA THR A 2 -12.93 -18.32 -30.54
C THR A 2 -11.73 -18.28 -29.62
N ASP A 3 -10.64 -17.72 -30.12
CA ASP A 3 -9.39 -17.66 -29.40
C ASP A 3 -9.62 -16.96 -28.07
N VAL A 4 -9.07 -17.51 -27.00
CA VAL A 4 -9.15 -16.93 -25.65
C VAL A 4 -8.67 -15.47 -25.68
N ASP A 5 -7.76 -15.15 -26.59
CA ASP A 5 -7.28 -13.79 -26.87
C ASP A 5 -8.36 -12.87 -27.44
N ASP A 6 -9.28 -13.34 -28.29
CA ASP A 6 -10.41 -12.53 -28.79
C ASP A 6 -11.43 -12.24 -27.69
N ALA A 7 -11.69 -13.20 -26.80
CA ALA A 7 -12.56 -13.01 -25.64
C ALA A 7 -11.94 -12.10 -24.56
N LEU A 8 -10.61 -12.02 -24.49
CA LEU A 8 -9.89 -11.11 -23.60
C LEU A 8 -9.74 -9.71 -24.20
N ALA A 9 -9.63 -9.58 -25.53
CA ALA A 9 -9.58 -8.31 -26.23
C ALA A 9 -10.88 -7.50 -26.03
N ASP A 10 -12.04 -8.17 -26.10
CA ASP A 10 -13.36 -7.56 -25.88
C ASP A 10 -13.65 -7.26 -24.39
N ARG A 11 -12.86 -7.83 -23.47
CA ARG A 11 -12.96 -7.63 -22.01
C ARG A 11 -11.88 -6.71 -21.45
N THR A 12 -11.14 -5.98 -22.29
CA THR A 12 -10.13 -5.04 -21.83
C THR A 12 -10.79 -3.96 -20.96
N VAL A 13 -10.44 -3.94 -19.67
CA VAL A 13 -10.92 -2.92 -18.74
C VAL A 13 -10.27 -1.61 -19.14
N GLY A 14 -11.06 -0.71 -19.73
CA GLY A 14 -10.60 0.64 -20.07
C GLY A 14 -10.08 1.38 -18.84
N PHE A 15 -9.08 2.26 -19.03
CA PHE A 15 -8.51 3.06 -17.95
C PHE A 15 -9.58 3.78 -17.11
N GLU A 16 -10.61 4.33 -17.76
CA GLU A 16 -11.72 5.01 -17.10
C GLU A 16 -12.46 4.09 -16.11
N ALA A 17 -12.72 2.84 -16.50
CA ALA A 17 -13.39 1.85 -15.65
C ALA A 17 -12.48 1.40 -14.50
N ALA A 18 -11.18 1.20 -14.76
CA ALA A 18 -10.20 0.89 -13.72
C ALA A 18 -10.05 2.05 -12.72
N PHE A 19 -10.06 3.29 -13.21
CA PHE A 19 -9.97 4.50 -12.40
C PHE A 19 -11.23 4.70 -11.54
N ALA A 20 -12.42 4.51 -12.12
CA ALA A 20 -13.69 4.53 -11.39
C ALA A 20 -13.72 3.46 -10.29
N TYR A 21 -13.24 2.25 -10.58
CA TYR A 21 -13.12 1.19 -9.58
C TYR A 21 -12.11 1.53 -8.48
N ALA A 22 -10.96 2.11 -8.82
CA ALA A 22 -9.97 2.58 -7.84
C ALA A 22 -10.53 3.69 -6.92
N LEU A 23 -11.47 4.51 -7.43
CA LEU A 23 -12.18 5.53 -6.67
C LEU A 23 -13.32 4.98 -5.80
N SER A 24 -13.68 3.70 -5.93
CA SER A 24 -14.69 3.09 -5.07
C SER A 24 -14.30 3.24 -3.59
N PRO A 25 -15.27 3.44 -2.68
CA PRO A 25 -14.98 3.75 -1.27
C PRO A 25 -14.04 2.74 -0.60
N ASP A 26 -14.20 1.46 -0.91
CA ASP A 26 -13.38 0.39 -0.35
C ASP A 26 -11.97 0.40 -0.92
N MET A 27 -11.82 0.54 -2.24
CA MET A 27 -10.50 0.55 -2.88
C MET A 27 -9.71 1.79 -2.53
N ARG A 28 -10.40 2.94 -2.43
CA ARG A 28 -9.81 4.19 -1.97
C ARG A 28 -9.22 4.07 -0.57
N ARG A 29 -9.88 3.37 0.36
CA ARG A 29 -9.34 3.13 1.71
C ARG A 29 -8.04 2.35 1.66
N LEU A 30 -7.97 1.30 0.84
CA LEU A 30 -6.77 0.47 0.68
C LEU A 30 -5.62 1.25 0.04
N ILE A 31 -5.92 2.05 -0.98
CA ILE A 31 -4.96 2.95 -1.62
C ILE A 31 -4.44 3.97 -0.62
N VAL A 32 -5.32 4.59 0.17
CA VAL A 32 -4.92 5.55 1.22
C VAL A 32 -4.01 4.88 2.25
N VAL A 33 -4.35 3.67 2.72
CA VAL A 33 -3.50 2.90 3.65
C VAL A 33 -2.13 2.62 3.04
N PHE A 34 -2.07 2.21 1.78
CA PHE A 34 -0.82 2.02 1.04
C PHE A 34 0.00 3.32 0.97
N LEU A 35 -0.64 4.44 0.59
CA LEU A 35 0.02 5.75 0.46
C LEU A 35 0.56 6.25 1.80
N PHE A 36 -0.17 6.04 2.89
CA PHE A 36 0.32 6.35 4.23
C PHE A 36 1.55 5.52 4.58
N GLY A 37 1.53 4.20 4.32
CA GLY A 37 2.70 3.35 4.50
C GLY A 37 3.90 3.81 3.67
N TRP A 38 3.66 4.12 2.39
CA TRP A 38 4.68 4.60 1.45
C TRP A 38 5.32 5.92 1.89
N LEU A 39 4.53 6.86 2.41
CA LEU A 39 5.04 8.13 2.91
C LEU A 39 5.74 8.00 4.27
N LEU A 40 5.22 7.14 5.15
CA LEU A 40 5.72 6.98 6.52
C LEU A 40 7.00 6.15 6.58
N LEU A 41 7.20 5.20 5.66
CA LEU A 41 8.38 4.33 5.61
C LEU A 41 9.70 5.12 5.52
N PRO A 42 9.89 6.07 4.58
CA PRO A 42 11.12 6.86 4.51
C PRO A 42 11.33 7.71 5.77
N VAL A 43 10.26 8.19 6.41
CA VAL A 43 10.35 8.92 7.69
C VAL A 43 10.87 8.02 8.79
N GLY A 44 10.30 6.82 8.93
CA GLY A 44 10.76 5.84 9.93
C GLY A 44 12.21 5.43 9.72
N LEU A 45 12.61 5.17 8.47
CA LEU A 45 13.99 4.81 8.12
C LEU A 45 14.95 5.96 8.42
N ALA A 46 14.58 7.20 8.10
CA ALA A 46 15.42 8.36 8.37
C ALA A 46 15.61 8.56 9.88
N VAL A 47 14.55 8.43 10.68
CA VAL A 47 14.64 8.50 12.16
C VAL A 47 15.47 7.34 12.72
N PHE A 48 15.39 6.15 12.13
CA PHE A 48 16.16 4.99 12.55
C PHE A 48 17.67 5.13 12.28
N PHE A 49 18.05 5.56 11.08
CA PHE A 49 19.45 5.66 10.68
C PHE A 49 20.12 6.99 11.05
N SER A 50 19.35 8.05 11.27
CA SER A 50 19.88 9.38 11.58
C SER A 50 19.05 10.08 12.66
N PRO A 51 18.92 9.46 13.86
CA PRO A 51 18.11 10.01 14.95
C PRO A 51 18.62 11.37 15.45
N GLU A 52 19.94 11.58 15.43
CA GLU A 52 20.56 12.85 15.87
C GLU A 52 20.14 14.03 14.99
N PHE A 53 20.05 13.81 13.68
CA PHE A 53 19.72 14.85 12.69
C PHE A 53 18.23 15.26 12.74
N LEU A 54 17.33 14.31 13.01
CA LEU A 54 15.89 14.53 12.91
C LEU A 54 15.21 14.88 14.22
N VAL A 55 15.73 14.38 15.35
CA VAL A 55 15.06 14.51 16.64
C VAL A 55 15.90 15.29 17.67
N GLY A 56 17.13 15.69 17.32
CA GLY A 56 18.00 16.48 18.20
C GLY A 56 18.44 15.70 19.45
N PHE A 57 18.42 14.37 19.38
CA PHE A 57 18.82 13.49 20.45
C PHE A 57 20.35 13.31 20.45
N SER A 58 21.05 14.08 21.29
CA SER A 58 22.50 13.90 21.50
C SER A 58 22.78 12.99 22.70
N GLY A 59 23.65 12.00 22.52
CA GLY A 59 24.12 11.07 23.57
C GLY A 59 23.48 9.68 23.49
N THR A 60 24.24 8.66 23.92
CA THR A 60 23.99 7.22 23.66
C THR A 60 22.56 6.74 24.01
N ILE A 61 22.00 7.20 25.13
CA ILE A 61 20.64 6.79 25.55
C ILE A 61 19.56 7.42 24.65
N ARG A 62 19.75 8.68 24.24
CA ARG A 62 18.77 9.41 23.43
C ARG A 62 18.82 8.92 21.98
N GLU A 63 20.00 8.61 21.47
CA GLU A 63 20.19 8.00 20.15
C GLU A 63 19.50 6.63 20.07
N ALA A 64 19.73 5.76 21.06
CA ALA A 64 19.05 4.46 21.14
C ALA A 64 17.52 4.60 21.21
N THR A 65 17.01 5.60 21.93
CA THR A 65 15.57 5.89 21.97
C THR A 65 15.04 6.31 20.59
N GLY A 66 15.77 7.17 19.88
CA GLY A 66 15.44 7.58 18.51
C GLY A 66 15.40 6.40 17.55
N MET A 67 16.38 5.48 17.63
CA MET A 67 16.38 4.26 16.84
C MET A 67 15.16 3.37 17.14
N VAL A 68 14.79 3.19 18.42
CA VAL A 68 13.61 2.40 18.77
C VAL A 68 12.34 3.03 18.18
N ILE A 69 12.18 4.35 18.28
CA ILE A 69 11.05 5.06 17.68
C ILE A 69 11.04 4.88 16.17
N GLY A 70 12.19 5.07 15.50
CA GLY A 70 12.32 4.86 14.06
C GLY A 70 11.93 3.45 13.64
N LEU A 71 12.39 2.43 14.38
CA LEU A 71 12.05 1.03 14.12
C LEU A 71 10.54 0.77 14.24
N VAL A 72 9.91 1.28 15.30
CA VAL A 72 8.46 1.16 15.49
C VAL A 72 7.71 1.79 14.32
N VAL A 73 8.12 2.97 13.88
CA VAL A 73 7.53 3.65 12.73
C VAL A 73 7.73 2.84 11.45
N VAL A 74 8.91 2.26 11.22
CA VAL A 74 9.19 1.39 10.06
C VAL A 74 8.28 0.16 10.06
N VAL A 75 8.09 -0.49 11.21
CA VAL A 75 7.21 -1.66 11.31
C VAL A 75 5.76 -1.29 10.99
N ILE A 76 5.26 -0.19 11.55
CA ILE A 76 3.90 0.29 11.27
C ILE A 76 3.76 0.67 9.79
N ALA A 77 4.70 1.44 9.25
CA ALA A 77 4.71 1.85 7.85
C ALA A 77 4.75 0.65 6.90
N GLY A 78 5.60 -0.34 7.19
CA GLY A 78 5.68 -1.59 6.44
C GLY A 78 4.35 -2.34 6.47
N ALA A 79 3.73 -2.50 7.65
CA ALA A 79 2.42 -3.14 7.77
C ALA A 79 1.33 -2.43 6.97
N LEU A 80 1.30 -1.09 6.97
CA LEU A 80 0.37 -0.29 6.17
C LEU A 80 0.64 -0.43 4.67
N LEU A 81 1.90 -0.38 4.25
CA LEU A 81 2.31 -0.47 2.85
C LEU A 81 1.95 -1.85 2.28
N PHE A 82 2.39 -2.92 2.94
CA PHE A 82 2.06 -4.28 2.53
C PHE A 82 0.57 -4.57 2.66
N GLY A 83 -0.07 -4.15 3.76
CA GLY A 83 -1.51 -4.36 3.98
C GLY A 83 -2.38 -3.67 2.93
N GLY A 84 -2.06 -2.41 2.58
CA GLY A 84 -2.77 -1.67 1.54
C GLY A 84 -2.58 -2.30 0.16
N LEU A 85 -1.35 -2.68 -0.20
CA LEU A 85 -1.04 -3.31 -1.49
C LEU A 85 -1.72 -4.69 -1.63
N ILE A 86 -1.46 -5.59 -0.68
CA ILE A 86 -1.99 -6.94 -0.70
C ILE A 86 -3.51 -6.91 -0.58
N GLY A 87 -4.07 -6.07 0.29
CA GLY A 87 -5.52 -5.88 0.42
C GLY A 87 -6.17 -5.43 -0.88
N ALA A 88 -5.58 -4.45 -1.58
CA ALA A 88 -6.09 -3.97 -2.87
C ALA A 88 -6.07 -5.06 -3.95
N LEU A 89 -4.99 -5.83 -4.03
CA LEU A 89 -4.85 -6.94 -4.97
C LEU A 89 -5.90 -8.04 -4.72
N PHE A 90 -5.99 -8.53 -3.47
CA PHE A 90 -6.96 -9.57 -3.13
C PHE A 90 -8.39 -9.12 -3.33
N LYS A 91 -8.71 -7.87 -2.98
CA LYS A 91 -10.06 -7.35 -3.20
C LYS A 91 -10.38 -7.24 -4.69
N THR A 92 -9.43 -6.81 -5.53
CA THR A 92 -9.61 -6.79 -6.99
C THR A 92 -9.92 -8.19 -7.54
N ILE A 93 -9.19 -9.21 -7.10
CA ILE A 93 -9.44 -10.60 -7.51
C ILE A 93 -10.79 -11.10 -6.98
N ALA A 94 -11.12 -10.80 -5.73
CA ALA A 94 -12.36 -11.24 -5.10
C ALA A 94 -13.61 -10.62 -5.77
N ASP A 95 -13.57 -9.31 -6.03
CA ASP A 95 -14.65 -8.60 -6.69
C ASP A 95 -14.81 -9.09 -8.15
N ALA A 96 -13.70 -9.32 -8.88
CA ALA A 96 -13.75 -9.92 -10.22
C ALA A 96 -14.37 -11.34 -10.22
N ASN A 97 -13.98 -12.19 -9.27
CA ASN A 97 -14.54 -13.53 -9.11
C ASN A 97 -16.03 -13.52 -8.76
N ARG A 98 -16.49 -12.50 -8.02
CA ARG A 98 -17.90 -12.33 -7.69
C ARG A 98 -18.72 -11.98 -8.93
N TYR A 99 -18.27 -11.00 -9.72
CA TYR A 99 -18.92 -10.64 -10.99
C TYR A 99 -18.99 -11.82 -11.96
N ALA A 100 -17.92 -12.63 -12.05
CA ALA A 100 -17.89 -13.80 -12.91
C ALA A 100 -18.86 -14.93 -12.49
N LYS A 101 -19.32 -14.95 -11.24
CA LYS A 101 -20.32 -15.92 -10.74
C LYS A 101 -21.76 -15.41 -10.87
N GLU A 102 -21.94 -14.09 -10.90
CA GLU A 102 -23.25 -13.45 -11.02
C GLU A 102 -23.70 -13.27 -12.49
N THR A 103 -22.81 -13.57 -13.45
CA THR A 103 -23.07 -13.56 -14.90
C THR A 103 -23.12 -14.98 -15.44
#